data_AF-A0A2K1ZP98-F1
#
_entry.id   AF-A0A2K1ZP98-F1
#
_cell.length_a   1.000
_cell.length_b   1.000
_cell.length_c   1.000
_cell.angle_alpha   90.00
_cell.angle_beta   90.00
_cell.angle_gamma   90.00
#
_symmetry.space_group_name_H-M   'P 1'
#
loop_
_entity.id
_entity.type
_entity.pdbx_description
1 polymer ?
#
loop_
_entity_poly.entity_id
_entity_poly.type
_entity_poly.pdbx_seq_one_letter_code
_entity_poly.pdbx_strand_id
1 'polypeptide(L)'
;MKVGGGVFYGAPRATSFLLGLRRHTTLRTFSCSSFPDHIGFIKEVAATQPPKHLSHLLRMLKTKGESIVSPRAKKGLFPLAIPLARNSSDAVIALLRWPTAPPGMEMPVVEVRKHGVWLLAKTVDQYINRILVEEDADISSEGNADLFHAAADAGDNLYEKGDYAKSQILDLDVYLLKKVGLFPDVLERKVMLHLQKGDHVSALVTGEFYTKKKHFPGFARPFAFNAEVMLKRSLLYFLQDWT
;
A
#
# COMPACT_ATOMS: atom_id res chain seq x y z
N MET A 1 -41.72 -31.29 82.28
CA MET A 1 -42.88 -30.38 82.18
C MET A 1 -42.91 -29.75 80.80
N LYS A 2 -44.09 -29.77 80.15
CA LYS A 2 -44.56 -28.94 79.00
C LYS A 2 -43.69 -28.89 77.74
N VAL A 3 -44.04 -29.63 76.67
CA VAL A 3 -45.00 -29.26 75.59
C VAL A 3 -44.40 -28.27 74.59
N GLY A 4 -44.02 -28.80 73.41
CA GLY A 4 -44.81 -28.61 72.18
C GLY A 4 -44.49 -27.42 71.29
N GLY A 5 -44.61 -27.66 69.98
CA GLY A 5 -45.02 -26.66 68.99
C GLY A 5 -44.00 -26.42 67.88
N GLY A 6 -44.13 -27.16 66.77
CA GLY A 6 -43.41 -26.90 65.53
C GLY A 6 -44.07 -25.83 64.65
N VAL A 7 -43.45 -25.48 63.53
CA VAL A 7 -44.08 -25.14 62.24
C VAL A 7 -43.02 -25.31 61.12
N PHE A 8 -43.45 -25.97 60.04
CA PHE A 8 -42.74 -26.16 58.76
C PHE A 8 -42.65 -24.85 57.94
N TYR A 9 -41.70 -24.74 57.02
CA TYR A 9 -41.91 -24.59 55.56
C TYR A 9 -40.63 -24.09 54.85
N GLY A 10 -40.27 -24.76 53.76
CA GLY A 10 -39.55 -24.13 52.64
C GLY A 10 -38.11 -24.58 52.37
N ALA A 11 -37.94 -25.68 51.63
CA ALA A 11 -36.79 -25.85 50.73
C ALA A 11 -37.13 -25.13 49.39
N PRO A 12 -36.17 -24.70 48.53
CA PRO A 12 -35.25 -25.64 47.88
C PRO A 12 -33.80 -25.16 47.63
N ARG A 13 -32.92 -26.17 47.57
CA ARG A 13 -31.67 -26.33 46.79
C ARG A 13 -31.05 -25.09 46.11
N ALA A 14 -29.79 -24.83 46.45
CA ALA A 14 -28.79 -24.39 45.47
C ALA A 14 -27.41 -25.00 45.81
N THR A 15 -26.99 -25.96 45.01
CA THR A 15 -25.64 -26.51 44.92
C THR A 15 -24.66 -25.44 44.44
N SER A 16 -23.71 -25.03 45.27
CA SER A 16 -22.58 -24.19 44.86
C SER A 16 -21.52 -25.09 44.21
N PHE A 17 -21.61 -25.26 42.89
CA PHE A 17 -20.51 -25.82 42.11
C PHE A 17 -19.43 -24.75 41.93
N LEU A 18 -18.25 -25.02 42.49
CA LEU A 18 -17.01 -24.33 42.15
C LEU A 18 -16.68 -24.62 40.68
N LEU A 19 -16.92 -23.65 39.79
CA LEU A 19 -16.39 -23.67 38.43
C LEU A 19 -15.37 -22.54 38.31
N GLY A 20 -14.10 -22.95 38.30
CA GLY A 20 -12.96 -22.07 38.10
C GLY A 20 -13.11 -21.30 36.79
N LEU A 21 -13.22 -19.97 36.90
CA LEU A 21 -12.96 -19.09 35.78
C LEU A 21 -11.46 -19.13 35.51
N ARG A 22 -11.08 -20.06 34.64
CA ARG A 22 -9.86 -20.02 33.85
C ARG A 22 -9.92 -18.74 33.01
N ARG A 23 -9.38 -17.64 33.54
CA ARG A 23 -9.09 -16.42 32.79
C ARG A 23 -8.10 -16.79 31.69
N HIS A 24 -8.61 -17.17 30.52
CA HIS A 24 -7.83 -17.15 29.30
C HIS A 24 -7.60 -15.69 28.93
N THR A 25 -6.59 -15.07 29.54
CA THR A 25 -5.84 -14.01 28.89
C THR A 25 -5.20 -14.63 27.65
N THR A 26 -5.93 -14.60 26.54
CA THR A 26 -5.34 -14.78 25.22
C THR A 26 -4.44 -13.57 25.00
N LEU A 27 -3.18 -13.71 25.41
CA LEU A 27 -2.08 -12.98 24.82
C LEU A 27 -2.18 -13.23 23.31
N ARG A 28 -2.76 -12.27 22.59
CA ARG A 28 -2.67 -12.23 21.13
C ARG A 28 -1.21 -11.99 20.81
N THR A 29 -0.49 -13.07 20.63
CA THR A 29 0.80 -13.08 19.95
C THR A 29 0.59 -12.40 18.60
N PHE A 30 1.26 -11.26 18.40
CA PHE A 30 1.46 -10.69 17.08
C PHE A 30 2.30 -11.71 16.31
N SER A 31 1.66 -12.65 15.62
CA SER A 31 2.36 -13.57 14.74
C SER A 31 3.03 -12.74 13.66
N CYS A 32 4.35 -12.62 13.74
CA CYS A 32 5.17 -12.16 12.63
C CYS A 32 4.88 -13.10 11.47
N SER A 33 4.13 -12.65 10.47
CA SER A 33 3.73 -13.52 9.37
C SER A 33 4.96 -13.95 8.60
N SER A 34 5.04 -15.24 8.29
CA SER A 34 6.08 -15.78 7.43
C SER A 34 5.78 -15.41 5.97
N PHE A 35 6.79 -15.23 5.13
CA PHE A 35 6.60 -14.92 3.71
C PHE A 35 5.70 -15.94 2.95
N PRO A 36 5.75 -17.25 3.24
CA PRO A 36 4.83 -18.24 2.66
C PRO A 36 3.35 -17.97 2.93
N ASP A 37 3.02 -17.34 4.07
CA ASP A 37 1.63 -17.08 4.48
C ASP A 37 0.90 -16.18 3.47
N HIS A 38 1.61 -15.20 2.89
CA HIS A 38 1.06 -14.28 1.89
C HIS A 38 0.71 -15.00 0.60
N ILE A 39 1.60 -15.88 0.13
CA ILE A 39 1.41 -16.65 -1.10
C ILE A 39 0.23 -17.61 -0.94
N GLY A 40 0.17 -18.34 0.17
CA GLY A 40 -0.94 -19.24 0.49
C GLY A 40 -2.28 -18.50 0.57
N PHE A 41 -2.31 -17.37 1.29
CA PHE A 41 -3.51 -16.54 1.40
C PHE A 41 -4.03 -16.06 0.04
N ILE A 42 -3.14 -15.63 -0.86
CA ILE A 42 -3.55 -15.17 -2.18
C ILE A 42 -4.15 -16.31 -3.01
N LYS A 43 -3.54 -17.49 -2.98
CA LYS A 43 -4.05 -18.65 -3.72
C LYS A 43 -5.40 -19.14 -3.17
N GLU A 44 -5.50 -19.28 -1.85
CA GLU A 44 -6.63 -19.92 -1.18
C GLU A 44 -7.80 -18.97 -0.94
N VAL A 45 -7.52 -17.71 -0.56
CA VAL A 45 -8.55 -16.75 -0.13
C VAL A 45 -8.82 -15.70 -1.19
N ALA A 46 -7.78 -15.16 -1.83
CA ALA A 46 -7.98 -14.18 -2.90
C ALA A 46 -8.41 -14.83 -4.22
N ALA A 47 -8.23 -16.14 -4.36
CA ALA A 47 -8.52 -16.96 -5.55
C ALA A 47 -7.86 -16.41 -6.81
N THR A 48 -6.61 -15.96 -6.69
CA THR A 48 -5.82 -15.38 -7.79
C THR A 48 -4.40 -15.94 -7.80
N GLN A 49 -3.69 -15.74 -8.91
CA GLN A 49 -2.27 -16.08 -8.97
C GLN A 49 -1.45 -15.06 -8.16
N PRO A 50 -0.53 -15.52 -7.28
CA PRO A 50 0.35 -14.62 -6.55
C PRO A 50 1.39 -13.98 -7.49
N PRO A 51 1.76 -12.71 -7.26
CA PRO A 51 2.82 -12.05 -8.03
C PRO A 51 4.15 -12.79 -7.86
N LYS A 52 4.91 -12.91 -8.96
CA LYS A 52 6.16 -13.68 -9.01
C LYS A 52 7.18 -13.24 -7.96
N HIS A 53 7.40 -11.93 -7.84
CA HIS A 53 8.44 -11.37 -6.97
C HIS A 53 7.91 -10.88 -5.61
N LEU A 54 6.76 -11.38 -5.15
CA LEU A 54 6.16 -10.95 -3.88
C LEU A 54 7.07 -11.19 -2.66
N SER A 55 7.78 -12.32 -2.62
CA SER A 55 8.73 -12.63 -1.54
C SER A 55 9.89 -11.62 -1.49
N HIS A 56 10.40 -11.21 -2.64
CA HIS A 56 11.44 -10.20 -2.78
C HIS A 56 10.95 -8.84 -2.27
N LEU A 57 9.75 -8.43 -2.69
CA LEU A 57 9.14 -7.19 -2.19
C LEU A 57 9.01 -7.22 -0.66
N LEU A 58 8.50 -8.29 -0.06
CA LEU A 58 8.38 -8.39 1.41
C LEU A 58 9.73 -8.30 2.12
N ARG A 59 10.80 -8.87 1.54
CA ARG A 59 12.16 -8.75 2.09
C ARG A 59 12.68 -7.32 1.98
N MET A 60 12.44 -6.65 0.85
CA MET A 60 12.81 -5.25 0.65
C MET A 60 12.08 -4.33 1.64
N LEU A 61 10.77 -4.47 1.80
CA LEU A 61 9.99 -3.66 2.76
C LEU A 61 10.51 -3.85 4.20
N LYS A 62 10.82 -5.09 4.59
CA LYS A 62 11.45 -5.37 5.88
C LYS A 62 12.81 -4.68 6.03
N THR A 63 13.61 -4.66 4.96
CA THR A 63 14.95 -4.04 4.93
C THR A 63 14.86 -2.51 4.99
N LYS A 64 13.82 -1.91 4.39
CA LYS A 64 13.49 -0.48 4.54
C LYS A 64 13.02 -0.11 5.95
N GLY A 65 12.94 -1.07 6.88
CA GLY A 65 12.48 -0.85 8.25
C GLY A 65 10.96 -0.88 8.43
N GLU A 66 10.20 -1.35 7.43
CA GLU A 66 8.76 -1.49 7.56
C GLU A 66 8.39 -2.77 8.33
N SER A 67 7.31 -2.69 9.12
CA SER A 67 6.82 -3.84 9.88
C SER A 67 5.94 -4.72 9.00
N ILE A 68 6.34 -5.95 8.74
CA ILE A 68 5.53 -6.93 7.99
C ILE A 68 4.20 -7.21 8.72
N VAL A 69 3.10 -7.21 7.98
CA VAL A 69 1.74 -7.39 8.50
C VAL A 69 1.15 -8.68 7.94
N SER A 70 0.47 -9.45 8.78
CA SER A 70 -0.21 -10.68 8.32
C SER A 70 -1.29 -10.37 7.27
N PRO A 71 -1.42 -11.16 6.19
CA PRO A 71 -2.45 -10.96 5.16
C PRO A 71 -3.88 -11.09 5.72
N ARG A 72 -4.04 -11.73 6.89
CA ARG A 72 -5.31 -11.88 7.61
C ARG A 72 -5.64 -10.69 8.52
N ALA A 73 -4.69 -9.81 8.79
CA ALA A 73 -4.86 -8.66 9.69
C ALA A 73 -5.60 -7.50 8.99
N LYS A 74 -6.87 -7.73 8.62
CA LYS A 74 -7.71 -6.80 7.85
C LYS A 74 -8.50 -5.80 8.71
N LYS A 75 -8.30 -5.78 10.04
CA LYS A 75 -9.09 -4.91 10.92
C LYS A 75 -8.83 -3.44 10.57
N GLY A 76 -9.88 -2.73 10.17
CA GLY A 76 -9.79 -1.31 9.79
C GLY A 76 -9.16 -1.04 8.42
N LEU A 77 -8.97 -2.08 7.59
CA LEU A 77 -8.44 -1.95 6.23
C LEU A 77 -9.53 -2.14 5.18
N PHE A 78 -9.26 -1.62 3.98
CA PHE A 78 -10.12 -1.85 2.81
C PHE A 78 -10.28 -3.37 2.56
N PRO A 79 -11.50 -3.91 2.41
CA PRO A 79 -11.72 -5.37 2.41
C PRO A 79 -10.93 -6.15 1.36
N LEU A 80 -10.71 -5.53 0.20
CA LEU A 80 -9.99 -6.09 -0.94
C LEU A 80 -8.48 -5.89 -0.86
N ALA A 81 -8.01 -5.11 0.11
CA ALA A 81 -6.58 -4.97 0.37
C ALA A 81 -6.06 -6.19 1.13
N ILE A 82 -4.93 -6.70 0.67
CA ILE A 82 -4.15 -7.76 1.31
C ILE A 82 -2.90 -7.07 1.87
N PRO A 83 -2.84 -6.80 3.19
CA PRO A 83 -1.73 -6.06 3.77
C PRO A 83 -0.41 -6.82 3.60
N LEU A 84 0.67 -6.08 3.38
CA LEU A 84 2.04 -6.58 3.25
C LEU A 84 2.91 -6.05 4.39
N ALA A 85 2.95 -4.73 4.55
CA ALA A 85 3.79 -4.05 5.53
C ALA A 85 3.16 -2.74 5.99
N ARG A 86 3.59 -2.25 7.15
CA ARG A 86 3.18 -0.97 7.72
C ARG A 86 4.39 -0.04 7.77
N ASN A 87 4.21 1.16 7.25
CA ASN A 87 5.23 2.21 7.28
C ASN A 87 5.22 2.98 8.60
N SER A 88 6.19 3.87 8.79
CA SER A 88 6.31 4.74 9.98
C SER A 88 5.15 5.73 10.14
N SER A 89 4.44 6.04 9.06
CA SER A 89 3.26 6.93 9.04
C SER A 89 1.95 6.20 9.32
N ASP A 90 2.01 4.97 9.81
CA ASP A 90 0.87 4.07 10.09
C ASP A 90 0.06 3.62 8.84
N ALA A 91 0.46 4.07 7.65
CA ALA A 91 -0.13 3.62 6.41
C ALA A 91 0.35 2.19 6.07
N VAL A 92 -0.53 1.45 5.40
CA VAL A 92 -0.31 0.03 5.13
C VAL A 92 -0.11 -0.17 3.64
N ILE A 93 1.07 -0.67 3.27
CA ILE A 93 1.34 -1.15 1.93
C ILE A 93 0.63 -2.48 1.76
N ALA A 94 -0.15 -2.61 0.70
CA ALA A 94 -1.01 -3.76 0.44
C ALA A 94 -1.05 -4.11 -1.05
N LEU A 95 -1.40 -5.35 -1.36
CA LEU A 95 -1.88 -5.73 -2.68
C LEU A 95 -3.38 -5.51 -2.77
N LEU A 96 -3.85 -4.97 -3.88
CA LEU A 96 -5.27 -4.79 -4.12
C LEU A 96 -5.83 -5.95 -4.94
N ARG A 97 -6.66 -6.79 -4.33
CA ARG A 97 -7.42 -7.81 -5.05
C ARG A 97 -8.57 -7.13 -5.78
N TRP A 98 -8.44 -6.92 -7.08
CA TRP A 98 -9.49 -6.29 -7.86
C TRP A 98 -10.49 -7.35 -8.39
N PRO A 99 -11.79 -7.29 -8.03
CA PRO A 99 -12.81 -8.24 -8.53
C PRO A 99 -13.07 -8.21 -10.04
N THR A 100 -13.16 -7.04 -10.65
CA THR A 100 -13.40 -6.80 -12.09
C THR A 100 -12.13 -6.39 -12.84
N ALA A 101 -10.98 -6.98 -12.50
CA ALA A 101 -9.73 -6.68 -13.20
C ALA A 101 -9.85 -7.06 -14.69
N PRO A 102 -9.39 -6.21 -15.63
CA PRO A 102 -9.26 -6.61 -17.02
C PRO A 102 -8.37 -7.86 -17.16
N PRO A 103 -8.61 -8.73 -18.15
CA PRO A 103 -7.76 -9.89 -18.40
C PRO A 103 -6.30 -9.47 -18.58
N GLY A 104 -5.38 -10.16 -17.91
CA GLY A 104 -3.94 -9.88 -17.97
C GLY A 104 -3.44 -8.77 -17.05
N MET A 105 -4.32 -8.13 -16.25
CA MET A 105 -3.89 -7.17 -15.23
C MET A 105 -3.49 -7.89 -13.94
N GLU A 106 -2.28 -7.66 -13.46
CA GLU A 106 -1.81 -8.16 -12.16
C GLU A 106 -2.38 -7.34 -10.99
N MET A 107 -2.22 -7.85 -9.76
CA MET A 107 -2.63 -7.13 -8.55
C MET A 107 -1.73 -5.91 -8.32
N PRO A 108 -2.30 -4.69 -8.29
CA PRO A 108 -1.50 -3.50 -8.05
C PRO A 108 -1.08 -3.37 -6.60
N VAL A 109 0.05 -2.70 -6.40
CA VAL A 109 0.55 -2.31 -5.09
C VAL A 109 -0.05 -0.97 -4.72
N VAL A 110 -0.65 -0.91 -3.54
CA VAL A 110 -1.35 0.27 -3.05
C VAL A 110 -0.93 0.61 -1.63
N GLU A 111 -1.04 1.88 -1.28
CA GLU A 111 -0.95 2.37 0.08
C GLU A 111 -2.36 2.63 0.62
N VAL A 112 -2.71 1.94 1.69
CA VAL A 112 -3.97 2.14 2.42
C VAL A 112 -3.71 3.11 3.56
N ARG A 113 -4.33 4.29 3.46
CA ARG A 113 -4.30 5.32 4.49
C ARG A 113 -5.63 5.32 5.25
N LYS A 114 -5.72 6.10 6.32
CA LYS A 114 -6.98 6.32 7.07
C LYS A 114 -8.15 6.74 6.16
N HIS A 115 -7.85 7.53 5.12
CA HIS A 115 -8.85 8.13 4.23
C HIS A 115 -8.60 7.84 2.75
N GLY A 116 -8.49 6.56 2.39
CA GLY A 116 -8.48 6.13 0.99
C GLY A 116 -7.33 5.21 0.64
N VAL A 117 -7.22 4.93 -0.65
CA VAL A 117 -6.25 3.98 -1.22
C VAL A 117 -5.49 4.70 -2.35
N TRP A 118 -4.17 4.75 -2.21
CA TRP A 118 -3.28 5.36 -3.19
C TRP A 118 -2.58 4.27 -3.99
N LEU A 119 -2.65 4.38 -5.32
CA LEU A 119 -1.95 3.47 -6.20
C LEU A 119 -0.45 3.81 -6.22
N LEU A 120 0.39 2.88 -5.77
CA LEU A 120 1.84 3.01 -5.79
C LEU A 120 2.44 2.49 -7.09
N ALA A 121 1.98 1.33 -7.57
CA ALA A 121 2.43 0.72 -8.82
C ALA A 121 1.39 -0.26 -9.37
N LYS A 122 1.43 -0.52 -10.67
CA LYS A 122 0.50 -1.45 -11.32
C LYS A 122 0.83 -2.91 -11.05
N THR A 123 2.11 -3.21 -10.86
CA THR A 123 2.62 -4.55 -10.60
C THR A 123 3.65 -4.50 -9.47
N VAL A 124 3.92 -5.65 -8.86
CA VAL A 124 4.97 -5.79 -7.84
C VAL A 124 6.34 -5.47 -8.44
N ASP A 125 6.61 -5.95 -9.65
CA ASP A 125 7.86 -5.75 -10.36
C ASP A 125 8.13 -4.27 -10.64
N GLN A 126 7.10 -3.53 -11.05
CA GLN A 126 7.19 -2.09 -11.27
C GLN A 126 7.50 -1.35 -9.96
N TYR A 127 6.95 -1.81 -8.83
CA TYR A 127 7.22 -1.22 -7.53
C TYR A 127 8.63 -1.53 -7.03
N ILE A 128 9.11 -2.76 -7.18
CA ILE A 128 10.48 -3.17 -6.85
C ILE A 128 11.48 -2.32 -7.65
N ASN A 129 11.30 -2.22 -8.96
CA ASN A 129 12.18 -1.44 -9.83
C ASN A 129 12.20 0.04 -9.42
N ARG A 130 11.03 0.63 -9.11
CA ARG A 130 10.97 1.99 -8.56
C ARG A 130 11.80 2.15 -7.28
N ILE A 131 11.66 1.23 -6.32
CA ILE A 131 12.42 1.31 -5.06
C ILE A 131 13.92 1.25 -5.35
N LEU A 132 14.37 0.37 -6.24
CA LEU A 132 15.78 0.22 -6.57
C LEU A 132 16.35 1.47 -7.27
N VAL A 133 15.59 2.07 -8.17
CA VAL A 133 15.98 3.31 -8.86
C VAL A 133 16.05 4.49 -7.89
N GLU A 134 15.07 4.63 -7.01
CA GLU A 134 15.06 5.68 -5.99
C GLU A 134 16.25 5.52 -5.03
N GLU A 135 16.62 4.28 -4.69
CA GLU A 135 17.79 3.98 -3.86
C GLU A 135 19.12 4.26 -4.58
N ASP A 136 19.25 3.87 -5.86
CA ASP A 136 20.46 4.15 -6.68
C ASP A 136 20.69 5.66 -6.88
N ALA A 137 19.61 6.44 -6.93
CA ALA A 137 19.68 7.90 -7.06
C ALA A 137 20.02 8.61 -5.75
N ASP A 138 19.79 7.99 -4.58
CA ASP A 138 20.12 8.57 -3.28
C ASP A 138 21.60 8.31 -2.93
N ILE A 139 22.41 9.34 -3.10
CA ILE A 139 23.86 9.32 -2.86
C ILE A 139 24.17 9.14 -1.35
N SER A 140 23.21 9.42 -0.47
CA SER A 140 23.44 9.53 0.98
C SER A 140 23.23 8.23 1.76
N SER A 141 22.67 7.17 1.15
CA SER A 141 22.38 5.93 1.86
C SER A 141 23.61 4.99 1.87
N GLU A 142 24.33 4.95 2.99
CA GLU A 142 25.28 3.87 3.30
C GLU A 142 24.57 2.47 3.35
N GLY A 143 23.24 2.44 3.35
CA GLY A 143 22.38 1.25 3.24
C GLY A 143 22.19 0.70 1.82
N ASN A 144 22.86 1.28 0.82
CA ASN A 144 22.74 0.98 -0.61
C ASN A 144 23.11 -0.46 -1.04
N ALA A 145 23.63 -1.30 -0.14
CA ALA A 145 23.93 -2.71 -0.45
C ALA A 145 22.76 -3.62 -0.02
N ASP A 146 22.17 -3.35 1.14
CA ASP A 146 21.22 -4.26 1.79
C ASP A 146 19.92 -4.39 1.00
N LEU A 147 19.44 -3.30 0.38
CA LEU A 147 18.22 -3.35 -0.44
C LEU A 147 18.42 -4.09 -1.76
N PHE A 148 19.57 -3.93 -2.42
CA PHE A 148 19.90 -4.69 -3.62
C PHE A 148 20.10 -6.18 -3.30
N HIS A 149 20.75 -6.50 -2.17
CA HIS A 149 20.84 -7.88 -1.67
C HIS A 149 19.46 -8.46 -1.29
N ALA A 150 18.55 -7.64 -0.76
CA ALA A 150 17.18 -8.05 -0.46
C ALA A 150 16.37 -8.32 -1.73
N ALA A 151 16.62 -7.57 -2.80
CA ALA A 151 16.01 -7.79 -4.11
C ALA A 151 16.53 -9.06 -4.80
N ALA A 152 17.78 -9.49 -4.51
CA ALA A 152 18.40 -10.74 -4.99
C ALA A 152 18.17 -10.99 -6.50
N ASP A 153 17.97 -12.24 -6.91
CA ASP A 153 17.76 -12.67 -8.31
C ASP A 153 16.63 -11.92 -9.04
N ALA A 154 15.65 -11.36 -8.31
CA ALA A 154 14.60 -10.54 -8.91
C ALA A 154 15.10 -9.13 -9.25
N GLY A 155 16.01 -8.58 -8.46
CA GLY A 155 16.65 -7.28 -8.69
C GLY A 155 17.45 -7.29 -9.99
N ASP A 156 18.33 -8.28 -10.18
CA ASP A 156 19.23 -8.35 -11.35
C ASP A 156 18.47 -8.42 -12.68
N ASN A 157 17.29 -9.03 -12.71
CA ASN A 157 16.44 -9.09 -13.90
C ASN A 157 15.59 -7.82 -14.12
N LEU A 158 15.37 -7.01 -13.08
CA LEU A 158 14.49 -5.84 -13.12
C LEU A 158 15.27 -4.52 -13.23
N TYR A 159 16.43 -4.42 -12.59
CA TYR A 159 17.24 -3.21 -12.52
C TYR A 159 18.69 -3.51 -12.10
N GLU A 160 19.67 -3.08 -12.90
CA GLU A 160 21.07 -3.16 -12.52
C GLU A 160 21.54 -1.89 -11.80
N LYS A 161 22.29 -2.06 -10.70
CA LYS A 161 22.84 -0.94 -9.93
C LYS A 161 23.71 -0.03 -10.82
N GLY A 162 23.52 1.28 -10.69
CA GLY A 162 24.19 2.29 -11.51
C GLY A 162 23.55 2.55 -12.88
N ASP A 163 22.47 1.85 -13.26
CA ASP A 163 21.78 2.11 -14.53
C ASP A 163 21.15 3.50 -14.60
N TYR A 164 20.81 4.09 -13.45
CA TYR A 164 20.34 5.48 -13.42
C TYR A 164 21.46 6.43 -13.86
N ALA A 165 22.65 6.31 -13.26
CA ALA A 165 23.82 7.11 -13.62
C ALA A 165 24.26 6.88 -15.08
N LYS A 166 24.27 5.64 -15.57
CA LYS A 166 24.59 5.29 -16.97
C LYS A 166 23.64 5.95 -17.98
N SER A 167 22.39 6.18 -17.60
CA SER A 167 21.36 6.71 -18.51
C SER A 167 21.53 8.18 -18.88
N GLN A 168 22.35 8.94 -18.13
CA GLN A 168 22.55 10.38 -18.30
C GLN A 168 21.27 11.23 -18.12
N ILE A 169 20.19 10.66 -17.58
CA ILE A 169 18.95 11.38 -17.29
C ILE A 169 19.09 12.06 -15.92
N LEU A 170 19.19 13.38 -15.90
CA LEU A 170 19.34 14.16 -14.67
C LEU A 170 18.08 14.20 -13.78
N ASP A 171 16.90 14.03 -14.38
CA ASP A 171 15.62 14.09 -13.67
C ASP A 171 15.11 12.67 -13.38
N LEU A 172 15.11 12.28 -12.10
CA LEU A 172 14.62 10.98 -11.62
C LEU A 172 13.18 10.70 -12.08
N ASP A 173 12.30 11.69 -12.04
CA ASP A 173 10.90 11.52 -12.45
C ASP A 173 10.81 11.19 -13.96
N VAL A 174 11.68 11.79 -14.77
CA VAL A 174 11.77 11.49 -16.21
C VAL A 174 12.31 10.09 -16.45
N TYR A 175 13.29 9.65 -15.66
CA TYR A 175 13.82 8.29 -15.73
C TYR A 175 12.72 7.27 -15.41
N LEU A 176 12.03 7.44 -14.28
CA LEU A 176 10.94 6.56 -13.84
C LEU A 176 9.87 6.42 -14.93
N LEU A 177 9.39 7.54 -15.49
CA LEU A 177 8.35 7.53 -16.52
C LEU A 177 8.80 6.89 -17.84
N LYS A 178 10.09 7.01 -18.20
CA LYS A 178 10.63 6.47 -19.46
C LYS A 178 11.06 5.00 -19.37
N LYS A 179 11.66 4.60 -18.25
CA LYS A 179 12.33 3.30 -18.11
C LYS A 179 11.56 2.30 -17.26
N VAL A 180 10.86 2.78 -16.23
CA VAL A 180 10.19 1.89 -15.26
C VAL A 180 8.69 1.77 -15.56
N GLY A 181 8.00 2.91 -15.67
CA GLY A 181 6.60 2.96 -16.04
C GLY A 181 5.86 4.17 -15.48
N LEU A 182 4.54 4.15 -15.62
CA LEU A 182 3.68 5.25 -15.18
C LEU A 182 3.32 5.12 -13.70
N PHE A 183 3.54 6.20 -12.96
CA PHE A 183 3.21 6.32 -11.54
C PHE A 183 2.31 7.55 -11.32
N PRO A 184 1.21 7.40 -10.56
CA PRO A 184 0.29 8.50 -10.26
C PRO A 184 1.00 9.73 -9.67
N ASP A 185 1.78 9.51 -8.61
CA ASP A 185 2.45 10.58 -7.87
C ASP A 185 3.53 11.29 -8.70
N VAL A 186 4.27 10.55 -9.53
CA VAL A 186 5.27 11.14 -10.45
C VAL A 186 4.59 12.05 -11.47
N LEU A 187 3.46 11.63 -12.06
CA LEU A 187 2.71 12.47 -13.00
C LEU A 187 2.14 13.72 -12.31
N GLU A 188 1.59 13.56 -11.10
CA GLU A 188 1.11 14.70 -10.30
C GLU A 188 2.26 15.69 -10.00
N ARG A 189 3.45 15.20 -9.61
CA ARG A 189 4.64 16.04 -9.42
C ARG A 189 5.04 16.79 -10.69
N LYS A 190 5.07 16.13 -11.85
CA LYS A 190 5.39 16.79 -13.13
C LYS A 190 4.38 17.89 -13.48
N VAL A 191 3.09 17.65 -13.29
CA VAL A 191 2.05 18.67 -13.51
C VAL A 191 2.30 19.87 -12.60
N MET A 192 2.55 19.65 -11.31
CA MET A 192 2.83 20.73 -10.35
C MET A 192 4.10 21.50 -10.71
N LEU A 193 5.16 20.82 -11.16
CA LEU A 193 6.39 21.47 -11.63
C LEU A 193 6.17 22.35 -12.85
N HIS A 194 5.35 21.92 -13.81
CA HIS A 194 4.98 22.75 -14.97
C HIS A 194 4.20 23.99 -14.54
N LEU A 195 3.23 23.85 -13.62
CA LEU A 195 2.49 24.97 -13.05
C LEU A 195 3.42 25.97 -12.34
N GLN A 196 4.37 25.50 -11.54
CA GLN A 196 5.34 26.34 -10.84
C GLN A 196 6.24 27.13 -11.80
N LYS A 197 6.55 26.56 -12.97
CA LYS A 197 7.33 27.22 -14.03
C LYS A 197 6.50 28.18 -14.89
N GLY A 198 5.19 28.30 -14.65
CA GLY A 198 4.27 29.08 -15.50
C GLY A 198 3.94 28.41 -16.84
N ASP A 199 4.38 27.16 -17.05
CA ASP A 199 4.10 26.39 -18.26
C ASP A 199 2.74 25.68 -18.14
N HIS A 200 1.68 26.47 -18.28
CA HIS A 200 0.31 25.97 -18.13
C HIS A 200 -0.09 24.97 -19.21
N VAL A 201 0.44 25.11 -20.43
CA VAL A 201 0.12 24.21 -21.53
C VAL A 201 0.63 22.81 -21.22
N SER A 202 1.91 22.67 -20.85
CA SER A 202 2.47 21.37 -20.48
C SER A 202 1.81 20.78 -19.24
N ALA A 203 1.43 21.61 -18.27
CA ALA A 203 0.67 21.15 -17.09
C ALA A 203 -0.67 20.51 -17.49
N LEU A 204 -1.44 21.16 -18.36
CA LEU A 204 -2.74 20.65 -18.81
C LEU A 204 -2.59 19.42 -19.71
N VAL A 205 -1.63 19.43 -20.63
CA VAL A 205 -1.35 18.26 -21.49
C VAL A 205 -0.95 17.06 -20.65
N THR A 206 -0.13 17.26 -19.61
CA THR A 206 0.26 16.19 -18.69
C THR A 206 -0.93 15.74 -17.82
N GLY A 207 -1.77 16.66 -17.36
CA GLY A 207 -3.00 16.36 -16.63
C GLY A 207 -4.01 15.54 -17.46
N GLU A 208 -4.25 15.94 -18.70
CA GLU A 208 -5.08 15.18 -19.64
C GLU A 208 -4.47 13.81 -19.94
N PHE A 209 -3.17 13.75 -20.19
CA PHE A 209 -2.44 12.49 -20.35
C PHE A 209 -2.68 11.57 -19.16
N TYR A 210 -2.59 12.09 -17.93
CA TYR A 210 -2.81 11.33 -16.71
C TYR A 210 -4.21 10.70 -16.63
N THR A 211 -5.25 11.37 -17.15
CA THR A 211 -6.63 10.86 -17.15
C THR A 211 -6.93 9.75 -18.16
N LYS A 212 -6.00 9.40 -19.06
CA LYS A 212 -6.25 8.36 -20.06
C LYS A 212 -6.62 7.03 -19.39
N LYS A 213 -7.78 6.50 -19.76
CA LYS A 213 -8.42 5.30 -19.16
C LYS A 213 -7.50 4.07 -19.09
N LYS A 214 -6.57 3.95 -20.05
CA LYS A 214 -5.59 2.85 -20.13
C LYS A 214 -4.46 2.94 -19.12
N HIS A 215 -4.19 4.12 -18.56
CA HIS A 215 -3.05 4.30 -17.67
C HIS A 215 -3.35 3.78 -16.27
N PHE A 216 -4.48 4.17 -15.68
CA PHE A 216 -4.85 3.75 -14.34
C PHE A 216 -6.32 3.35 -14.33
N PRO A 217 -6.66 2.18 -14.90
CA PRO A 217 -8.05 1.74 -14.92
C PRO A 217 -8.59 1.74 -13.49
N GLY A 218 -9.87 2.11 -13.33
CA GLY A 218 -10.64 2.05 -12.07
C GLY A 218 -10.12 2.86 -10.88
N PHE A 219 -9.05 3.63 -11.06
CA PHE A 219 -8.67 4.67 -10.12
C PHE A 219 -9.24 6.01 -10.57
N ALA A 220 -9.99 6.68 -9.69
CA ALA A 220 -10.59 7.99 -9.98
C ALA A 220 -9.63 9.16 -9.71
N ARG A 221 -8.52 8.93 -8.98
CA ARG A 221 -7.52 9.96 -8.63
C ARG A 221 -7.04 10.79 -9.81
N PRO A 222 -6.74 10.21 -11.00
CA PRO A 222 -6.35 11.02 -12.15
C PRO A 222 -7.37 12.07 -12.57
N PHE A 223 -8.66 11.71 -12.54
CA PHE A 223 -9.75 12.63 -12.90
C PHE A 223 -9.94 13.72 -11.85
N ALA A 224 -9.91 13.34 -10.56
CA ALA A 224 -10.01 14.30 -9.47
C ALA A 224 -8.86 15.30 -9.50
N PHE A 225 -7.62 14.83 -9.65
CA PHE A 225 -6.45 15.69 -9.73
C PHE A 225 -6.48 16.61 -10.96
N ASN A 226 -6.86 16.09 -12.14
CA ASN A 226 -6.96 16.93 -13.34
C ASN A 226 -8.02 18.03 -13.19
N ALA A 227 -9.15 17.74 -12.54
CA ALA A 227 -10.17 18.74 -12.22
C ALA A 227 -9.61 19.82 -11.26
N GLU A 228 -8.84 19.43 -10.24
CA GLU A 228 -8.16 20.37 -9.34
C GLU A 228 -7.18 21.29 -10.09
N VAL A 229 -6.42 20.74 -11.06
CA VAL A 229 -5.50 21.50 -11.91
C VAL A 229 -6.24 22.52 -12.76
N MET A 230 -7.35 22.11 -13.39
CA MET A 230 -8.21 23.02 -14.16
C MET A 230 -8.80 24.14 -13.29
N LEU A 231 -9.26 23.81 -12.09
CA LEU A 231 -9.81 24.78 -11.14
C LEU A 231 -8.75 25.83 -10.72
N LYS A 232 -7.53 25.38 -10.40
CA LYS A 232 -6.41 26.28 -10.05
C LYS A 232 -6.12 27.27 -11.18
N ARG A 233 -6.18 26.80 -12.44
CA ARG A 233 -6.06 27.67 -13.61
C ARG A 233 -7.19 28.68 -13.68
N SER A 234 -8.45 28.23 -13.61
CA SER A 234 -9.61 29.12 -13.70
C SER A 234 -9.57 30.25 -12.66
N LEU A 235 -9.14 29.96 -11.44
CA LEU A 235 -8.96 30.98 -10.39
C LEU A 235 -7.84 31.98 -10.72
N LEU A 236 -6.75 31.53 -11.34
CA LEU A 236 -5.64 32.39 -11.74
C LEU A 236 -6.06 33.42 -12.81
N TYR A 237 -6.81 32.98 -13.83
CA TYR A 237 -7.37 33.89 -14.84
C TYR A 237 -8.35 34.88 -14.22
N PHE A 238 -9.23 34.40 -13.33
CA PHE A 238 -10.20 35.26 -12.66
C PHE A 238 -9.53 36.34 -11.80
N LEU A 239 -8.39 36.06 -11.16
CA LEU A 239 -7.66 37.07 -10.39
C LEU A 239 -6.88 38.05 -11.27
N GLN A 240 -6.42 37.61 -12.43
CA GLN A 240 -5.64 38.43 -13.37
C GLN A 240 -6.54 39.42 -14.15
N ASP A 241 -7.82 39.09 -14.34
CA ASP A 241 -8.81 40.00 -14.94
C ASP A 241 -9.29 41.11 -13.99
N TRP A 242 -8.90 41.08 -12.70
CA TRP A 242 -9.29 42.05 -11.66
C TRP A 242 -8.13 42.90 -11.13
N THR A 243 -6.95 42.83 -11.77
CA THR A 243 -5.76 43.66 -11.49
C THR A 243 -5.32 44.42 -12.72
#